data_AF-A0A2S4PZY6-F1
#
_entry.id   AF-A0A2S4PZY6-F1
#
_cell.length_a   1.000
_cell.length_b   1.000
_cell.length_c   1.000
_cell.angle_alpha   90.00
_cell.angle_beta   90.00
_cell.angle_gamma   90.00
#
_symmetry.space_group_name_H-M   'P 1'
#
loop_
_entity.id
_entity.type
_entity.pdbx_description
1 polymer ?
#
loop_
_entity_poly.entity_id
_entity_poly.type
_entity_poly.pdbx_seq_one_letter_code
_entity_poly.pdbx_strand_id
1 'polypeptide(L)'
;MQYGGANDNFGLCLKIFYDQCRKVGIMPHSLSDAFSVMLKGKAREFHYDRIIGRFYNFQETITQIQQHFKTDDRHQHMLHIWNTLTLSTVVEENPDKPLAECFEILLEIMQKT
;
A
#
# COMPACT_ATOMS: atom_id res chain seq x y z
N MET A 1 -0.42 -11.42 -12.50
CA MET A 1 -0.41 -10.11 -11.81
C MET A 1 0.57 -10.19 -10.67
N GLN A 2 1.37 -9.15 -10.42
CA GLN A 2 2.37 -9.11 -9.36
C GLN A 2 2.17 -7.86 -8.50
N TYR A 3 2.46 -7.97 -7.21
CA TYR A 3 2.28 -6.92 -6.20
C TYR A 3 3.54 -6.05 -6.10
N GLY A 4 3.38 -4.75 -6.28
CA GLY A 4 4.46 -3.75 -6.22
C GLY A 4 4.31 -2.72 -5.10
N GLY A 5 3.22 -2.75 -4.33
CA GLY A 5 2.92 -1.79 -3.27
C GLY A 5 1.52 -1.20 -3.39
N ALA A 6 1.40 0.09 -3.05
CA ALA A 6 0.19 0.91 -2.95
C ALA A 6 -0.91 0.65 -3.97
N ASN A 7 -0.51 0.63 -5.23
CA ASN A 7 -1.43 0.68 -6.36
C ASN A 7 -1.92 -0.71 -6.77
N ASP A 8 -1.41 -1.78 -6.14
CA ASP A 8 -1.77 -3.15 -6.45
C ASP A 8 -2.65 -3.76 -5.35
N ASN A 9 -3.68 -4.51 -5.74
CA ASN A 9 -4.50 -5.23 -4.77
C ASN A 9 -3.74 -6.45 -4.25
N PHE A 10 -3.20 -6.34 -3.03
CA PHE A 10 -2.43 -7.42 -2.39
C PHE A 10 -3.23 -8.73 -2.31
N GLY A 11 -4.51 -8.67 -1.92
CA GLY A 11 -5.36 -9.86 -1.76
C GLY A 11 -5.61 -10.59 -3.08
N LEU A 12 -5.81 -9.86 -4.17
CA LEU A 12 -5.94 -10.44 -5.51
C LEU A 12 -4.62 -11.07 -5.97
N CYS A 13 -3.50 -10.36 -5.79
CA CYS A 13 -2.18 -10.89 -6.13
C CYS A 13 -1.85 -12.16 -5.35
N LEU A 14 -2.23 -12.22 -4.05
CA LEU A 14 -2.03 -13.39 -3.21
C LEU A 14 -2.87 -14.59 -3.66
N LYS A 15 -4.14 -14.36 -4.04
CA LYS A 15 -4.98 -15.42 -4.62
C LYS A 15 -4.40 -15.97 -5.92
N ILE A 16 -3.91 -15.09 -6.80
CA ILE A 16 -3.25 -15.49 -8.05
C ILE A 16 -1.98 -16.29 -7.76
N PHE A 17 -1.18 -15.86 -6.78
CA PHE A 17 0.02 -16.57 -6.36
C PHE A 17 -0.28 -17.99 -5.87
N TYR A 18 -1.29 -18.17 -5.02
CA TYR A 18 -1.69 -19.50 -4.57
C TYR A 18 -2.17 -20.40 -5.71
N ASP A 19 -2.96 -19.86 -6.64
CA ASP A 19 -3.40 -20.59 -7.83
C ASP A 19 -2.22 -21.02 -8.71
N GLN A 20 -1.24 -20.12 -8.93
CA GLN A 20 -0.02 -20.43 -9.67
C GLN A 20 0.82 -21.51 -8.98
N CYS A 21 1.03 -21.39 -7.68
CA CYS A 21 1.76 -22.39 -6.89
C CYS A 21 1.09 -23.77 -6.96
N ARG A 22 -0.23 -23.81 -6.81
CA ARG A 22 -1.02 -25.04 -6.95
C ARG A 22 -0.86 -25.66 -8.34
N LYS A 23 -0.92 -24.87 -9.41
CA LYS A 23 -0.81 -25.34 -10.80
C LYS A 23 0.53 -25.99 -11.11
N VAL A 24 1.61 -25.54 -10.47
CA VAL A 24 2.96 -26.08 -10.67
C VAL A 24 3.40 -27.06 -9.58
N GLY A 25 2.49 -27.44 -8.67
CA GLY A 25 2.74 -28.47 -7.65
C GLY A 25 3.56 -28.00 -6.45
N ILE A 26 3.66 -26.69 -6.19
CA ILE A 26 4.31 -26.18 -4.99
C ILE A 26 3.49 -26.55 -3.76
N MET A 27 4.13 -27.22 -2.81
CA MET A 27 3.51 -27.62 -1.56
C MET A 27 3.36 -26.42 -0.61
N PRO A 28 2.36 -26.42 0.29
CA PRO A 28 2.12 -25.31 1.21
C PRO A 28 3.33 -24.88 2.04
N HIS A 29 4.18 -25.82 2.45
CA HIS A 29 5.38 -25.52 3.24
C HIS A 29 6.48 -24.81 2.43
N SER A 30 6.46 -24.90 1.09
CA SER A 30 7.42 -24.27 0.18
C SER A 30 6.90 -22.96 -0.43
N LEU A 31 5.72 -22.48 0.00
CA LEU A 31 5.17 -21.22 -0.49
C LEU A 31 6.08 -20.02 -0.16
N SER A 32 6.81 -20.10 0.95
CA SER A 32 7.77 -19.07 1.35
C SER A 32 8.89 -18.89 0.33
N ASP A 33 9.41 -19.98 -0.22
CA ASP A 33 10.51 -19.96 -1.19
C ASP A 33 10.08 -19.32 -2.51
N ALA A 34 8.81 -19.52 -2.88
CA ALA A 34 8.23 -18.98 -4.10
C ALA A 34 7.64 -17.57 -3.94
N PHE A 35 7.53 -17.04 -2.72
CA PHE A 35 6.80 -15.80 -2.45
C PHE A 35 7.32 -14.59 -3.23
N SER A 36 8.62 -14.52 -3.47
CA SER A 36 9.26 -13.46 -4.26
C SER A 36 8.71 -13.34 -5.70
N VAL A 37 8.17 -14.43 -6.26
CA VAL A 37 7.57 -14.46 -7.62
C VAL A 37 6.30 -13.62 -7.68
N MET A 38 5.57 -13.49 -6.58
CA MET A 38 4.38 -12.64 -6.49
C MET A 38 4.72 -11.15 -6.49
N LEU A 39 5.96 -10.77 -6.16
CA LEU A 39 6.35 -9.39 -5.93
C LEU A 39 6.99 -8.76 -7.18
N LYS A 40 6.88 -7.45 -7.33
CA LYS A 40 7.56 -6.63 -8.37
C LYS A 40 8.04 -5.29 -7.77
N GLY A 41 8.95 -4.61 -8.46
CA GLY A 41 9.42 -3.27 -8.08
C GLY A 41 9.84 -3.15 -6.61
N LYS A 42 9.43 -2.06 -5.96
CA LYS A 42 9.75 -1.75 -4.55
C LYS A 42 9.38 -2.86 -3.57
N ALA A 43 8.27 -3.57 -3.79
CA ALA A 43 7.88 -4.69 -2.93
C ALA A 43 8.85 -5.86 -3.01
N ARG A 44 9.40 -6.14 -4.20
CA ARG A 44 10.43 -7.16 -4.37
C ARG A 44 11.74 -6.71 -3.72
N GLU A 45 12.17 -5.49 -3.96
CA GLU A 45 13.37 -4.90 -3.34
C GLU A 45 13.31 -4.99 -1.81
N PHE A 46 12.22 -4.52 -1.20
CA PHE A 46 12.00 -4.60 0.24
C PHE A 46 12.06 -6.04 0.77
N HIS A 47 11.50 -7.01 0.05
CA HIS A 47 11.56 -8.41 0.44
C HIS A 47 13.00 -8.94 0.50
N TYR A 48 13.81 -8.70 -0.53
CA TYR A 48 15.20 -9.14 -0.55
C TYR A 48 16.07 -8.39 0.47
N ASP A 49 15.84 -7.08 0.66
CA ASP A 49 16.69 -6.25 1.52
C ASP A 49 16.36 -6.38 3.02
N ARG A 50 15.09 -6.61 3.36
CA ARG A 50 14.59 -6.48 4.75
C ARG A 50 13.96 -7.74 5.32
N ILE A 51 13.51 -8.68 4.48
CA ILE A 51 12.77 -9.87 4.94
C ILE A 51 13.65 -11.12 4.83
N ILE A 52 14.32 -11.33 3.71
CA ILE A 52 15.17 -12.52 3.52
C ILE A 52 16.25 -12.57 4.60
N GLY A 53 16.46 -13.77 5.17
CA GLY A 53 17.43 -14.02 6.24
C GLY A 53 16.91 -13.75 7.65
N ARG A 54 15.68 -13.23 7.83
CA ARG A 54 15.12 -12.94 9.16
C ARG A 54 14.32 -14.07 9.82
N PHE A 55 14.46 -15.31 9.34
CA PHE A 55 13.73 -16.50 9.86
C PHE A 55 12.21 -16.33 9.98
N TYR A 56 11.63 -15.41 9.20
CA TYR A 56 10.19 -15.23 9.18
C TYR A 56 9.52 -16.43 8.54
N ASN A 57 8.42 -16.88 9.14
CA ASN A 57 7.51 -17.78 8.45
C ASN A 57 6.73 -17.02 7.36
N PHE A 58 6.02 -17.79 6.54
CA PHE A 58 5.29 -17.24 5.40
C PHE A 58 4.26 -16.17 5.80
N GLN A 59 3.55 -16.37 6.91
CA GLN A 59 2.52 -15.44 7.37
C GLN A 59 3.12 -14.15 7.94
N GLU A 60 4.25 -14.27 8.63
CA GLU A 60 5.03 -13.12 9.09
C GLU A 60 5.55 -12.31 7.90
N THR A 61 6.06 -12.97 6.86
CA THR A 61 6.50 -12.32 5.62
C THR A 61 5.38 -11.53 4.96
N ILE A 62 4.19 -12.11 4.82
CA ILE A 62 2.99 -11.42 4.33
C ILE A 62 2.68 -10.19 5.20
N THR A 63 2.72 -10.35 6.52
CA THR A 63 2.42 -9.28 7.46
C THR A 63 3.41 -8.11 7.34
N GLN A 64 4.71 -8.39 7.23
CA GLN A 64 5.75 -7.37 7.06
C GLN A 64 5.60 -6.59 5.75
N ILE A 65 5.34 -7.29 4.64
CA ILE A 65 5.08 -6.63 3.34
C ILE A 65 3.86 -5.73 3.46
N GLN A 66 2.74 -6.25 3.97
CA GLN A 66 1.51 -5.46 4.08
C GLN A 66 1.67 -4.27 5.00
N GLN A 67 2.36 -4.41 6.13
CA GLN A 67 2.61 -3.31 7.05
C GLN A 67 3.46 -2.22 6.37
N HIS A 68 4.58 -2.60 5.73
CA HIS A 68 5.46 -1.64 5.08
C HIS A 68 4.72 -0.79 4.03
N PHE A 69 3.98 -1.43 3.13
CA PHE A 69 3.29 -0.72 2.06
C PHE A 69 1.99 -0.05 2.52
N LYS A 70 1.25 -0.57 3.51
CA LYS A 70 0.11 0.17 4.09
C LYS A 70 0.55 1.43 4.83
N THR A 71 1.71 1.40 5.49
CA THR A 71 2.25 2.58 6.18
C THR A 71 2.82 3.59 5.18
N ASP A 72 3.47 3.14 4.10
CA ASP A 72 3.91 4.02 3.01
C ASP A 72 2.69 4.61 2.27
N ASP A 73 1.61 3.85 2.04
CA ASP A 73 0.37 4.36 1.44
C ASP A 73 -0.26 5.47 2.26
N ARG A 74 -0.36 5.30 3.59
CA ARG A 74 -0.84 6.36 4.46
C ARG A 74 0.07 7.59 4.36
N HIS A 75 1.39 7.39 4.37
CA HIS A 75 2.34 8.49 4.30
C HIS A 75 2.27 9.22 2.95
N GLN A 76 2.25 8.50 1.83
CA GLN A 76 2.15 9.07 0.48
C GLN A 76 0.78 9.72 0.25
N HIS A 77 -0.30 9.10 0.71
CA HIS A 77 -1.64 9.68 0.64
C HIS A 77 -1.73 10.97 1.46
N MET A 78 -1.14 10.98 2.66
CA MET A 78 -1.02 12.19 3.46
C MET A 78 -0.17 13.25 2.74
N LEU A 79 1.01 12.89 2.24
CA LEU A 79 1.85 13.82 1.46
C LEU A 79 1.10 14.36 0.24
N HIS A 80 0.31 13.53 -0.44
CA HIS A 80 -0.50 13.95 -1.57
C HIS A 80 -1.55 14.98 -1.13
N ILE A 81 -2.34 14.68 -0.09
CA ILE A 81 -3.30 15.63 0.49
C ILE A 81 -2.60 16.94 0.83
N TRP A 82 -1.48 16.88 1.55
CA TRP A 82 -0.72 18.09 1.94
C TRP A 82 -0.20 18.89 0.74
N ASN A 83 0.16 18.23 -0.36
CA ASN A 83 0.69 18.90 -1.56
C ASN A 83 -0.41 19.42 -2.50
N THR A 84 -1.62 18.85 -2.47
CA THR A 84 -2.70 19.24 -3.39
C THR A 84 -3.79 20.06 -2.72
N LEU A 85 -3.97 19.92 -1.41
CA LEU A 85 -5.01 20.63 -0.67
C LEU A 85 -4.57 22.08 -0.46
N THR A 86 -5.25 22.99 -1.15
CA THR A 86 -5.08 24.43 -1.02
C THR A 86 -6.41 25.10 -0.73
N LEU A 87 -6.39 26.33 -0.23
CA LEU A 87 -7.64 27.09 -0.05
C LEU A 87 -8.37 27.28 -1.39
N SER A 88 -7.62 27.45 -2.49
CA SER A 88 -8.18 27.56 -3.84
C SER A 88 -8.93 26.29 -4.25
N THR A 89 -8.35 25.10 -4.06
CA THR A 89 -9.03 23.84 -4.39
C THR A 89 -10.28 23.63 -3.53
N VAL A 90 -10.25 24.01 -2.25
CA VAL A 90 -11.43 23.90 -1.37
C VAL A 90 -12.54 24.86 -1.80
N VAL A 91 -12.19 26.08 -2.24
CA VAL A 91 -13.16 27.06 -2.76
C VAL A 91 -13.76 26.59 -4.08
N GLU A 92 -12.96 26.00 -4.97
CA GLU A 92 -13.44 25.42 -6.23
C GLU A 92 -14.42 24.25 -5.99
N GLU A 93 -14.16 23.42 -4.98
CA GLU A 93 -15.04 22.31 -4.59
C GLU A 93 -16.27 22.75 -3.78
N ASN A 94 -16.25 23.96 -3.22
CA ASN A 94 -17.33 24.50 -2.37
C ASN A 94 -17.71 25.93 -2.82
N PRO A 95 -18.20 26.13 -4.06
CA PRO A 95 -18.44 27.46 -4.61
C PRO A 95 -19.56 28.22 -3.88
N ASP A 96 -20.48 27.51 -3.23
CA ASP A 96 -21.62 28.07 -2.51
C ASP A 96 -21.29 28.51 -1.07
N LYS A 97 -20.07 28.22 -0.59
CA LYS A 97 -19.66 28.53 0.78
C LYS A 97 -18.84 29.82 0.86
N PRO A 98 -19.02 30.62 1.92
CA PRO A 98 -18.17 31.78 2.15
C PRO A 98 -16.73 31.33 2.43
N LEU A 99 -15.77 32.17 2.03
CA LEU A 99 -14.33 31.87 2.12
C LEU A 99 -13.87 31.44 3.52
N ALA A 100 -14.46 32.03 4.57
CA ALA A 100 -14.16 31.67 5.96
C ALA A 100 -14.53 30.21 6.26
N GLU A 101 -15.66 29.73 5.74
CA GLU A 101 -16.10 28.35 5.93
C GLU A 101 -15.26 27.36 5.10
N CYS A 102 -14.81 27.77 3.91
CA CYS A 102 -13.81 27.02 3.13
C CYS A 102 -12.46 26.92 3.85
N PHE A 103 -12.06 27.97 4.57
CA PHE A 103 -10.84 27.94 5.39
C PHE A 103 -10.97 27.00 6.59
N GLU A 104 -12.13 26.97 7.26
CA GLU A 104 -12.39 26.00 8.35
C GLU A 104 -12.38 24.55 7.83
N ILE A 105 -12.97 24.29 6.65
CA ILE A 105 -12.94 22.97 6.00
C ILE A 105 -11.50 22.53 5.71
N LEU A 106 -10.67 23.44 5.19
CA LEU A 106 -9.26 23.19 4.96
C LEU A 106 -8.54 22.79 6.26
N LEU A 107 -8.73 23.56 7.33
CA LEU A 107 -8.14 23.28 8.62
C LEU A 107 -8.61 21.95 9.21
N GLU A 108 -9.89 21.62 9.07
CA GLU A 108 -10.45 20.36 9.56
C GLU A 108 -9.88 19.15 8.82
N ILE A 109 -9.69 19.24 7.50
CA ILE A 109 -9.05 18.19 6.70
C ILE A 109 -7.58 18.00 7.14
N MET A 110 -6.84 19.10 7.37
CA MET A 110 -5.45 19.05 7.83
C MET A 110 -5.29 18.52 9.26
N GLN A 111 -6.27 18.75 10.15
CA GLN A 111 -6.24 18.28 11.53
C GLN A 111 -6.64 16.80 11.68
N LYS A 112 -7.41 16.26 10.73
CA LYS A 112 -7.87 14.86 10.74
C LYS A 112 -6.89 13.88 10.08
N THR A 113 -5.91 14.37 9.32
CA THR A 113 -4.78 13.57 8.76
C THR A 113 -3.73 13.24 9.81
#